data_AF-A0A356M284-F1
#
_entry.id   AF-A0A356M284-F1
#
_cell.length_a   1.000
_cell.length_b   1.000
_cell.length_c   1.000
_cell.angle_alpha   90.00
_cell.angle_beta   90.00
_cell.angle_gamma   90.00
#
_symmetry.space_group_name_H-M   'P 1'
#
loop_
_entity.id
_entity.type
_entity.pdbx_description
1 polymer ?
#
loop_
_entity_poly.entity_id
_entity_poly.type
_entity_poly.pdbx_seq_one_letter_code
_entity_poly.pdbx_strand_id
1 'polypeptide(L)' 'ETGYTVFHQIVLNPGEQYTLQPDTLHWFQAGPDGAVVSEFSTTSHDEGDIFTDPRIRRLP' A
#
# COMPACT_ATOMS: atom_id res chain seq x y z
N GLU A 1 -9.91 -10.37 10.49
CA GLU A 1 -9.10 -10.11 9.28
C GLU A 1 -9.99 -10.27 8.06
N THR A 2 -10.64 -9.20 7.61
CA THR A 2 -11.53 -9.24 6.43
C THR A 2 -11.14 -8.05 5.57
N GLY A 3 -10.60 -8.27 4.37
CA GLY A 3 -10.22 -7.19 3.45
C GLY A 3 -8.96 -7.50 2.62
N TYR A 4 -8.02 -8.29 3.13
CA TYR A 4 -6.84 -8.69 2.36
C TYR A 4 -7.21 -9.78 1.35
N THR A 5 -7.06 -9.49 0.05
CA THR A 5 -7.46 -10.41 -1.04
C THR A 5 -6.35 -10.70 -2.05
N VAL A 6 -5.20 -10.02 -1.94
CA VAL A 6 -4.03 -10.19 -2.83
C VAL A 6 -2.80 -10.60 -2.04
N PHE A 7 -1.96 -11.48 -2.62
CA PHE A 7 -0.87 -12.17 -1.90
C PHE A 7 0.42 -12.36 -2.72
N HIS A 8 0.58 -11.65 -3.84
CA HIS A 8 1.87 -11.63 -4.53
C HIS A 8 2.87 -10.81 -3.72
N GLN A 9 3.82 -11.48 -3.09
CA GLN A 9 4.79 -10.83 -2.20
C GLN A 9 5.99 -10.30 -2.97
N ILE A 10 6.37 -9.06 -2.63
CA ILE A 10 7.61 -8.42 -3.06
C ILE A 10 8.34 -7.99 -1.78
N VAL A 11 9.58 -8.43 -1.61
CA VAL A 11 10.43 -8.01 -0.51
C VAL A 11 11.27 -6.83 -0.98
N LEU A 12 11.19 -5.70 -0.27
CA LEU A 12 11.99 -4.52 -0.54
C LEU A 12 13.05 -4.36 0.55
N ASN A 13 14.33 -4.49 0.16
CA ASN A 13 15.47 -4.16 0.98
C ASN A 13 15.84 -2.67 0.79
N PRO A 14 16.64 -2.08 1.71
CA PRO A 14 17.08 -0.69 1.58
C PRO A 14 17.73 -0.41 0.21
N GLY A 15 17.20 0.60 -0.50
CA GLY A 15 17.67 1.00 -1.83
C GLY A 15 16.94 0.33 -3.00
N GLU A 16 16.11 -0.69 -2.74
CA GLU A 16 15.25 -1.29 -3.76
C GLU A 16 13.97 -0.47 -3.94
N GLN A 17 13.42 -0.54 -5.16
CA GLN A 17 12.21 0.18 -5.53
C GLN A 17 11.25 -0.75 -6.28
N TYR A 18 9.96 -0.52 -6.09
CA TYR A 18 8.91 -1.13 -6.88
C TYR A 18 7.86 -0.10 -7.28
N THR A 19 7.37 -0.19 -8.52
CA THR A 19 6.34 0.70 -9.06
C THR A 19 5.02 -0.04 -9.15
N LEU A 20 4.05 0.40 -8.36
CA LEU A 20 2.66 -0.05 -8.46
C LEU A 20 2.01 0.55 -9.70
N GLN A 21 1.29 -0.27 -10.45
CA GLN A 21 0.46 0.21 -11.56
C GLN A 21 -0.85 0.79 -11.01
N PRO A 22 -1.49 1.74 -11.73
CA PRO A 22 -2.81 2.25 -11.36
C PRO A 22 -3.83 1.13 -11.14
N ASP A 23 -4.82 1.38 -10.28
CA ASP A 23 -5.93 0.47 -9.98
C ASP A 23 -5.51 -0.96 -9.55
N THR A 24 -4.29 -1.11 -9.03
CA THR A 24 -3.77 -2.39 -8.54
C THR A 24 -3.93 -2.48 -7.03
N LEU A 25 -4.66 -3.50 -6.55
CA LEU A 25 -4.76 -3.79 -5.13
C LEU A 25 -3.38 -4.12 -4.54
N HIS A 26 -3.04 -3.49 -3.43
CA HIS A 26 -1.79 -3.72 -2.72
C HIS A 26 -1.96 -3.43 -1.22
N TRP A 27 -1.10 -4.06 -0.42
CA TRP A 27 -0.93 -3.77 1.00
C TRP A 27 0.51 -4.16 1.36
N PHE A 28 1.05 -3.57 2.42
CA PHE A 28 2.40 -3.88 2.87
C PHE A 28 2.46 -3.93 4.40
N GLN A 29 3.47 -4.63 4.89
CA GLN A 29 3.77 -4.75 6.30
C GLN A 29 5.29 -4.64 6.49
N ALA A 30 5.72 -3.86 7.47
CA ALA A 30 7.12 -3.74 7.81
C ALA A 30 7.63 -5.02 8.51
N GLY A 31 8.96 -5.22 8.46
CA GLY A 31 9.63 -6.25 9.26
C GLY A 31 9.70 -5.89 10.76
N PRO A 32 10.35 -6.74 11.57
CA PRO A 32 10.45 -6.57 13.03
C PRO A 32 11.06 -5.23 13.47
N ASP A 33 11.98 -4.69 12.66
CA ASP A 33 12.68 -3.44 12.96
C ASP A 33 11.98 -2.18 12.38
N GLY A 34 10.79 -2.35 11.79
CA GLY A 34 10.09 -1.30 11.06
C GLY A 34 10.67 -1.06 9.66
N ALA A 35 10.16 -0.01 8.99
CA ALA A 35 10.61 0.40 7.66
C ALA A 35 10.37 1.89 7.43
N VAL A 36 11.23 2.53 6.63
CA VAL A 36 11.00 3.86 6.05
C VAL A 36 10.85 3.69 4.55
N VAL A 37 9.74 4.18 4.00
CA VAL A 37 9.42 4.09 2.57
C VAL A 37 9.16 5.50 2.04
N SER A 38 9.76 5.84 0.90
CA SER A 38 9.45 7.06 0.18
C SER A 38 8.48 6.75 -0.95
N GLU A 39 7.36 7.46 -1.00
CA GLU A 39 6.42 7.39 -2.11
C GLU A 39 6.75 8.47 -3.14
N PHE A 40 6.78 8.07 -4.41
CA PHE A 40 6.80 8.98 -5.55
C PHE A 40 5.63 8.62 -6.45
N SER A 41 4.69 9.53 -6.58
CA SER A 41 3.45 9.32 -7.32
C SER A 41 3.15 10.52 -8.21
N THR A 42 2.17 10.35 -9.11
CA THR A 42 1.43 11.50 -9.64
C THR A 42 0.68 12.20 -8.51
N THR A 43 -0.12 13.23 -8.80
CA THR A 43 -0.90 13.92 -7.77
C THR A 43 -1.75 12.93 -6.95
N SER A 44 -1.49 12.87 -5.65
CA SER A 44 -2.23 12.02 -4.71
C SER A 44 -3.54 12.68 -4.28
N HIS A 45 -4.59 11.86 -4.18
CA HIS A 45 -5.95 12.25 -3.80
C HIS A 45 -6.52 11.17 -2.87
N ASP A 46 -6.17 11.24 -1.58
CA ASP A 46 -6.56 10.27 -0.56
C ASP A 46 -8.09 10.04 -0.47
N GLU A 47 -8.89 11.05 -0.79
CA GLU A 47 -10.35 10.96 -0.81
C GLU A 47 -10.89 9.98 -1.86
N GLY A 48 -10.07 9.64 -2.86
CA GLY A 48 -10.37 8.67 -3.91
C GLY A 48 -9.97 7.23 -3.57
N ASP A 49 -9.30 6.99 -2.44
CA ASP A 49 -8.81 5.65 -2.08
C ASP A 49 -9.96 4.66 -1.86
N ILE A 50 -9.92 3.53 -2.57
CA ILE A 50 -10.87 2.44 -2.43
C ILE A 50 -10.26 1.35 -1.54
N PHE A 51 -10.81 1.18 -0.34
CA PHE A 51 -10.42 0.11 0.58
C PHE A 51 -11.26 -1.15 0.33
N THR A 52 -10.60 -2.31 0.27
CA THR A 52 -11.26 -3.60 0.16
C THR A 52 -12.04 -3.99 1.41
N ASP A 53 -11.65 -3.49 2.58
CA ASP A 53 -12.44 -3.60 3.80
C ASP A 53 -13.48 -2.48 3.86
N PRO A 54 -14.79 -2.78 3.72
CA PRO A 54 -15.84 -1.75 3.67
C PRO A 54 -16.04 -1.00 4.99
N ARG A 55 -15.38 -1.44 6.06
CA ARG A 55 -15.44 -0.81 7.37
C ARG A 55 -14.45 0.36 7.48
N ILE A 56 -13.43 0.40 6.62
CA ILE A 56 -12.45 1.48 6.60
C ILE A 56 -13.07 2.71 5.95
N ARG A 57 -12.98 3.83 6.66
CA ARG A 57 -13.30 5.15 6.14
C ARG A 57 -12.04 5.99 6.21
N ARG A 58 -11.54 6.47 5.07
CA ARG A 58 -10.46 7.47 5.05
C ARG A 58 -11.04 8.75 5.65
N LEU A 59 -10.47 9.18 6.77
CA LEU A 59 -10.78 10.48 7.36
C LEU A 59 -9.68 11.47 6.96
N PRO A 60 -10.03 12.74 6.67
CA PRO A 60 -9.04 13.81 6.56
C PRO A 60 -8.27 14.04 7.85
#